data_AF-A0AAI8QGB0-F1
#
_entry.id   AF-A0AAI8QGB0-F1
#
_cell.length_a   1.000
_cell.length_b   1.000
_cell.length_c   1.000
_cell.angle_alpha   90.00
_cell.angle_beta   90.00
_cell.angle_gamma   90.00
#
_symmetry.space_group_name_H-M   'P 1'
#
loop_
_entity.id
_entity.type
_entity.pdbx_description
1 polymer ?
#
loop_
_entity_poly.entity_id
_entity_poly.type
_entity_poly.pdbx_seq_one_letter_code
_entity_poly.pdbx_strand_id
1 'polypeptide(L)'
;MSKVIQNIAYAAKLRKEENLELDLGSQFVLLEENKDSLLEGVQTLRECGVDFISIKPFVFQNEQQKYRSKQDLDSEEIASLVARAKVYETDNFKVIFRENAFENTHQERQYKHCRGCSFITTLNSAGDMATCLPYWDKQEFVYGNIYKQNFYEIWNGEKRAKIKTFLETKLDVGTCPKNCRPNAINEFLEDILEAKVKHINFI
;
A
#
# COMPACT_ATOMS: atom_id res chain seq x y z
N MET A 1 23.06 -2.37 18.09
CA MET A 1 21.61 -2.27 17.84
C MET A 1 21.35 -0.96 17.10
N SER A 2 20.63 -0.96 15.97
CA SER A 2 20.44 0.25 15.17
C SER A 2 19.48 1.24 15.85
N LYS A 3 19.57 2.53 15.48
CA LYS A 3 18.68 3.59 16.00
C LYS A 3 17.19 3.26 15.78
N VAL A 4 16.86 2.61 14.66
CA VAL A 4 15.48 2.22 14.35
C VAL A 4 14.96 1.18 15.34
N ILE A 5 15.74 0.12 15.58
CA ILE A 5 15.37 -0.95 16.52
C ILE A 5 15.26 -0.39 17.95
N GLN A 6 16.16 0.50 18.36
CA GLN A 6 16.07 1.18 19.66
C GLN A 6 14.80 2.01 19.82
N ASN A 7 14.41 2.76 18.79
CA ASN A 7 13.18 3.56 18.80
C ASN A 7 11.92 2.67 18.89
N ILE A 8 11.89 1.54 18.18
CA ILE A 8 10.76 0.60 18.22
C ILE A 8 10.65 -0.02 19.62
N ALA A 9 11.76 -0.52 20.18
CA ALA A 9 11.78 -1.08 21.53
C ALA A 9 11.36 -0.04 22.58
N TYR A 10 11.79 1.21 22.44
CA TYR A 10 11.33 2.32 23.28
C TYR A 10 9.82 2.56 23.16
N ALA A 11 9.27 2.59 21.94
CA ALA A 11 7.84 2.78 21.73
C ALA A 11 7.01 1.64 22.33
N ALA A 12 7.45 0.39 22.17
CA ALA A 12 6.80 -0.77 22.77
C ALA A 12 6.84 -0.74 24.31
N LYS A 13 7.99 -0.32 24.88
CA LYS A 13 8.14 -0.11 26.32
C LYS A 13 7.19 0.97 26.83
N LEU A 14 7.18 2.14 26.19
CA LEU A 14 6.32 3.27 26.57
C LEU A 14 4.85 2.89 26.49
N ARG A 15 4.43 2.20 25.42
CA ARG A 15 3.07 1.67 25.28
C ARG A 15 2.64 0.84 26.50
N LYS A 16 3.53 -0.03 27.00
CA LYS A 16 3.27 -0.89 28.15
C LYS A 16 3.26 -0.12 29.46
N GLU A 17 4.20 0.81 29.66
CA GLU A 17 4.30 1.62 30.88
C GLU A 17 3.08 2.56 31.05
N GLU A 18 2.58 3.11 29.93
CA GLU A 18 1.44 4.03 29.90
C GLU A 18 0.09 3.32 29.67
N ASN A 19 0.08 1.98 29.58
CA ASN A 19 -1.12 1.17 29.33
C ASN A 19 -1.95 1.66 28.11
N LEU A 20 -1.27 1.93 26.99
CA LEU A 20 -1.92 2.45 25.78
C LEU A 20 -2.52 1.32 24.94
N GLU A 21 -3.80 1.46 24.57
CA GLU A 21 -4.50 0.57 23.64
C GLU A 21 -4.18 0.96 22.19
N LEU A 22 -3.04 0.49 21.67
CA LEU A 22 -2.66 0.66 20.27
C LEU A 22 -1.81 -0.49 19.74
N ASP A 23 -1.87 -0.70 18.43
CA ASP A 23 -1.00 -1.62 17.71
C ASP A 23 0.27 -0.90 17.22
N LEU A 24 1.42 -1.54 17.44
CA LEU A 24 2.71 -1.19 16.87
C LEU A 24 3.03 -2.14 15.72
N GLY A 25 2.89 -1.64 14.49
CA GLY A 25 3.15 -2.39 13.27
C GLY A 25 4.51 -2.08 12.64
N SER A 26 5.06 -3.05 11.93
CA SER A 26 6.25 -2.89 11.08
C SER A 26 5.99 -3.36 9.65
N GLN A 27 6.79 -2.90 8.69
CA GLN A 27 6.67 -3.31 7.28
C GLN A 27 8.04 -3.69 6.73
N PHE A 28 8.09 -4.82 6.02
CA PHE A 28 9.27 -5.32 5.33
C PHE A 28 8.99 -5.35 3.83
N VAL A 29 9.71 -4.51 3.08
CA VAL A 29 9.69 -4.58 1.61
C VAL A 29 10.64 -5.70 1.20
N LEU A 30 10.07 -6.82 0.75
CA LEU A 30 10.85 -7.99 0.36
C LEU A 30 11.44 -7.76 -1.03
N LEU A 31 12.76 -7.88 -1.12
CA LEU A 31 13.58 -7.68 -2.30
C LEU A 31 14.58 -8.83 -2.40
N GLU A 32 15.07 -9.10 -3.61
CA GLU A 32 16.14 -10.07 -3.82
C GLU A 32 17.36 -9.75 -2.93
N GLU A 33 17.71 -8.47 -2.81
CA GLU A 33 18.87 -8.00 -2.06
C GLU A 33 18.76 -8.14 -0.53
N ASN A 34 17.56 -8.38 0.00
CA ASN A 34 17.35 -8.44 1.45
C ASN A 34 16.61 -9.70 1.93
N LYS A 35 16.27 -10.63 1.03
CA LYS A 35 15.48 -11.83 1.34
C LYS A 35 16.08 -12.68 2.46
N ASP A 36 17.41 -12.81 2.47
CA ASP A 36 18.15 -13.59 3.47
C ASP A 36 18.07 -13.00 4.89
N SER A 37 17.77 -11.69 5.00
CA SER A 37 17.60 -11.00 6.28
C SER A 37 16.17 -11.06 6.83
N LEU A 38 15.21 -11.62 6.08
CA LEU A 38 13.80 -11.62 6.46
C LEU A 38 13.57 -12.28 7.82
N LEU A 39 14.11 -13.49 8.04
CA LEU A 39 13.86 -14.25 9.26
C LEU A 39 14.47 -13.60 10.50
N GLU A 40 15.70 -13.11 10.39
CA GLU A 40 16.36 -12.36 11.46
C GLU A 40 15.60 -11.06 11.76
N GLY A 41 15.11 -10.37 10.72
CA GLY A 41 14.30 -9.17 10.84
C GLY A 41 12.97 -9.42 11.56
N VAL A 42 12.26 -10.49 11.21
CA VAL A 42 11.01 -10.92 11.87
C VAL A 42 11.26 -11.23 13.35
N GLN A 43 12.29 -12.01 13.66
CA GLN A 43 12.65 -12.33 15.04
C GLN A 43 12.99 -11.07 15.83
N THR A 44 13.86 -10.21 15.29
CA THR A 44 14.29 -8.97 15.95
C THR A 44 13.12 -8.05 16.25
N LEU A 45 12.19 -7.87 15.30
CA LEU A 45 11.04 -6.99 15.47
C LEU A 45 10.05 -7.56 16.49
N ARG A 46 9.84 -8.87 16.50
CA ARG A 46 9.05 -9.56 17.55
C ARG A 46 9.65 -9.31 18.93
N GLU A 47 10.97 -9.47 19.09
CA GLU A 47 11.67 -9.24 20.35
C GLU A 47 11.59 -7.77 20.80
N CYS A 48 11.47 -6.82 19.86
CA CYS A 48 11.25 -5.41 20.16
C CYS A 48 9.82 -5.09 20.62
N GLY A 49 8.88 -6.02 20.53
CA GLY A 49 7.51 -5.85 21.01
C GLY A 49 6.55 -5.16 20.03
N VAL A 50 6.79 -5.28 18.72
CA VAL A 50 5.76 -4.98 17.70
C VAL A 50 4.70 -6.08 17.70
N ASP A 51 3.46 -5.75 17.31
CA ASP A 51 2.37 -6.74 17.25
C ASP A 51 2.28 -7.41 15.88
N PHE A 52 2.81 -6.77 14.84
CA PHE A 52 2.90 -7.41 13.54
C PHE A 52 4.03 -6.87 12.66
N ILE A 53 4.43 -7.71 11.71
CA ILE A 53 5.24 -7.34 10.55
C ILE A 53 4.46 -7.65 9.27
N SER A 54 4.34 -6.67 8.38
CA SER A 54 3.74 -6.87 7.05
C SER A 54 4.82 -7.02 6.00
N ILE A 55 4.86 -8.19 5.35
CA ILE A 55 5.76 -8.50 4.24
C ILE A 55 5.04 -8.10 2.95
N LYS A 56 5.64 -7.21 2.16
CA LYS A 56 5.05 -6.64 0.94
C LYS A 56 6.10 -6.52 -0.18
N PRO A 57 5.69 -6.52 -1.45
CA PRO A 57 6.63 -6.29 -2.54
C PRO A 57 6.99 -4.80 -2.63
N PHE A 58 8.07 -4.51 -3.36
CA PHE A 58 8.32 -3.16 -3.83
C PHE A 58 7.32 -2.79 -4.93
N VAL A 59 6.70 -1.62 -4.80
CA VAL A 59 5.80 -1.07 -5.81
C VAL A 59 6.46 0.15 -6.42
N PHE A 60 6.84 0.05 -7.69
CA PHE A 60 7.24 1.20 -8.49
C PHE A 60 6.04 2.15 -8.62
N GLN A 61 6.23 3.44 -8.41
CA GLN A 61 5.19 4.47 -8.38
C GLN A 61 5.33 5.44 -9.55
N ASN A 62 6.55 5.86 -9.89
CA ASN A 62 6.82 6.75 -11.01
C ASN A 62 8.30 6.76 -11.39
N GLU A 63 8.61 7.37 -12.53
CA GLU A 63 9.95 7.44 -13.12
C GLU A 63 11.00 8.13 -12.24
N GLN A 64 10.58 8.99 -11.29
CA GLN A 64 11.49 9.71 -10.39
C GLN A 64 12.12 8.80 -9.33
N GLN A 65 11.52 7.64 -9.03
CA GLN A 65 12.14 6.68 -8.14
C GLN A 65 13.47 6.21 -8.76
N LYS A 66 14.53 6.13 -7.96
CA LYS A 66 15.86 5.74 -8.42
C LYS A 66 16.08 4.23 -8.41
N TYR A 67 15.40 3.53 -7.50
CA TYR A 67 15.50 2.08 -7.38
C TYR A 67 14.81 1.41 -8.57
N ARG A 68 15.46 0.40 -9.14
CA ARG A 68 14.90 -0.54 -10.11
C ARG A 68 15.27 -1.93 -9.60
N SER A 69 14.28 -2.80 -9.46
CA SER A 69 14.58 -4.19 -9.11
C SER A 69 15.47 -4.78 -10.21
N LYS A 70 16.56 -5.43 -9.82
CA LYS A 70 17.45 -6.10 -10.78
C LYS A 70 16.88 -7.44 -11.22
N GLN A 71 16.11 -8.07 -10.35
CA GLN A 71 15.55 -9.39 -10.53
C GLN A 71 14.26 -9.49 -9.69
N ASP A 72 13.26 -10.17 -10.22
CA ASP A 72 12.08 -10.55 -9.44
C ASP A 72 12.40 -11.82 -8.64
N LEU A 73 11.92 -11.86 -7.40
CA LEU A 73 12.00 -13.03 -6.55
C LEU A 73 11.11 -14.15 -7.12
N ASP A 74 11.61 -15.38 -7.04
CA ASP A 74 10.85 -16.56 -7.43
C ASP A 74 9.67 -16.80 -6.47
N SER A 75 8.51 -17.21 -7.00
CA SER A 75 7.29 -17.37 -6.21
C SER A 75 7.38 -18.52 -5.21
N GLU A 76 8.05 -19.63 -5.55
CA GLU A 76 8.28 -20.75 -4.63
C GLU A 76 9.25 -20.34 -3.53
N GLU A 77 10.27 -19.54 -3.87
CA GLU A 77 11.20 -18.97 -2.89
C GLU A 77 10.48 -18.05 -1.89
N ILE A 78 9.64 -17.14 -2.38
CA ILE A 78 8.81 -16.27 -1.52
C ILE A 78 7.93 -17.12 -0.60
N ALA A 79 7.22 -18.11 -1.15
CA ALA A 79 6.33 -18.97 -0.38
C ALA A 79 7.08 -19.71 0.73
N SER A 80 8.26 -20.27 0.41
CA SER A 80 9.13 -20.94 1.38
C SER A 80 9.62 -20.00 2.48
N LEU A 81 10.09 -18.80 2.13
CA LEU A 81 10.54 -17.78 3.08
C LEU A 81 9.41 -17.32 4.00
N VAL A 82 8.22 -17.08 3.46
CA VAL A 82 7.03 -16.68 4.23
C VAL A 82 6.58 -17.79 5.17
N ALA A 83 6.58 -19.05 4.73
CA ALA A 83 6.24 -20.18 5.59
C ALA A 83 7.18 -20.27 6.79
N ARG A 84 8.50 -20.08 6.57
CA ARG A 84 9.51 -20.02 7.64
C ARG A 84 9.32 -18.81 8.55
N ALA A 85 8.94 -17.65 8.00
CA ALA A 85 8.66 -16.45 8.79
C ALA A 85 7.42 -16.64 9.69
N LYS A 86 6.37 -17.30 9.21
CA LYS A 86 5.15 -17.58 9.98
C LYS A 86 5.38 -18.45 11.22
N VAL A 87 6.44 -19.25 11.28
CA VAL A 87 6.83 -20.01 12.49
C VAL A 87 7.08 -19.10 13.69
N TYR A 88 7.41 -17.82 13.47
CA TYR A 88 7.64 -16.85 14.55
C TYR A 88 6.35 -16.23 15.10
N GLU A 89 5.18 -16.51 14.52
CA GLU A 89 3.90 -15.99 15.03
C GLU A 89 3.61 -16.49 16.46
N THR A 90 2.91 -15.65 17.22
CA THR A 90 2.39 -15.99 18.55
C THR A 90 0.96 -15.44 18.68
N ASP A 91 0.36 -15.58 19.85
CA ASP A 91 -0.92 -14.95 20.15
C ASP A 91 -0.84 -13.41 20.07
N ASN A 92 0.33 -12.84 20.39
CA ASN A 92 0.55 -11.39 20.46
C ASN A 92 1.44 -10.85 19.32
N PHE A 93 1.79 -11.68 18.33
CA PHE A 93 2.64 -11.28 17.21
C PHE A 93 2.23 -11.98 15.92
N LYS A 94 1.99 -11.22 14.85
CA LYS A 94 1.56 -11.73 13.53
C LYS A 94 2.53 -11.38 12.41
N VAL A 95 2.66 -12.30 11.45
CA VAL A 95 3.42 -12.15 10.21
C VAL A 95 2.44 -12.08 9.05
N ILE A 96 2.17 -10.85 8.61
CA ILE A 96 1.16 -10.55 7.60
C ILE A 96 1.80 -10.52 6.22
N PHE A 97 1.68 -11.62 5.48
CA PHE A 97 2.08 -11.67 4.07
C PHE A 97 1.00 -11.05 3.18
N ARG A 98 1.38 -10.04 2.38
CA ARG A 98 0.48 -9.37 1.43
C ARG A 98 0.43 -10.13 0.10
N GLU A 99 -0.08 -11.35 0.11
CA GLU A 99 -0.09 -12.26 -1.05
C GLU A 99 -0.62 -11.61 -2.33
N ASN A 100 -1.84 -11.05 -2.30
CA ASN A 100 -2.43 -10.36 -3.45
C ASN A 100 -1.54 -9.22 -3.99
N ALA A 101 -0.75 -8.58 -3.13
CA ALA A 101 0.16 -7.53 -3.58
C ALA A 101 1.31 -8.07 -4.44
N PHE A 102 1.79 -9.28 -4.15
CA PHE A 102 2.78 -10.00 -4.97
C PHE A 102 2.13 -10.57 -6.23
N GLU A 103 0.95 -11.15 -6.14
CA GLU A 103 0.26 -11.65 -7.35
C GLU A 103 0.00 -10.52 -8.36
N ASN A 104 -0.42 -9.36 -7.86
CA ASN A 104 -0.70 -8.17 -8.67
C ASN A 104 0.53 -7.59 -9.37
N THR A 105 1.77 -7.98 -9.02
CA THR A 105 2.96 -7.57 -9.79
C THR A 105 3.11 -8.37 -11.08
N HIS A 106 2.54 -9.57 -11.16
CA HIS A 106 2.64 -10.45 -12.32
C HIS A 106 1.38 -10.46 -13.17
N GLN A 107 0.23 -10.06 -12.62
CA GLN A 107 -1.04 -10.03 -13.35
C GLN A 107 -1.26 -8.73 -14.13
N GLU A 108 -2.08 -8.85 -15.18
CA GLU A 108 -2.65 -7.71 -15.89
C GLU A 108 -3.90 -7.21 -15.15
N ARG A 109 -4.18 -5.91 -15.27
CA ARG A 109 -5.36 -5.32 -14.62
C ARG A 109 -6.64 -5.91 -15.20
N GLN A 110 -7.57 -6.24 -14.31
CA GLN A 110 -8.88 -6.79 -14.66
C GLN A 110 -9.97 -5.73 -14.84
N TYR A 111 -9.61 -4.45 -14.81
CA TYR A 111 -10.50 -3.30 -15.00
C TYR A 111 -9.89 -2.32 -15.99
N LYS A 112 -10.74 -1.54 -16.68
CA LYS A 112 -10.31 -0.58 -17.71
C LYS A 112 -10.17 0.86 -17.23
N HIS A 113 -10.81 1.20 -16.12
CA HIS A 113 -10.97 2.58 -15.67
C HIS A 113 -10.70 2.73 -14.19
N CYS A 114 -10.10 3.86 -13.79
CA CYS A 114 -9.80 4.12 -12.38
C CYS A 114 -10.97 4.84 -11.71
N ARG A 115 -11.81 4.08 -11.00
CA ARG A 115 -12.94 4.59 -10.21
C ARG A 115 -12.59 4.77 -8.72
N GLY A 116 -11.50 4.15 -8.28
CA GLY A 116 -11.04 4.13 -6.89
C GLY A 116 -10.60 5.49 -6.35
N CYS A 117 -10.21 6.43 -7.22
CA CYS A 117 -9.86 7.80 -6.80
C CYS A 117 -11.06 8.62 -6.27
N SER A 118 -12.27 8.07 -6.35
CA SER A 118 -13.45 8.59 -5.64
C SER A 118 -13.49 8.22 -4.16
N PHE A 119 -12.70 7.22 -3.73
CA PHE A 119 -12.70 6.67 -2.37
C PHE A 119 -11.36 6.89 -1.65
N ILE A 120 -10.32 7.26 -2.38
CA ILE A 120 -9.00 7.57 -1.84
C ILE A 120 -8.35 8.71 -2.63
N THR A 121 -7.55 9.53 -1.95
CA THR A 121 -6.82 10.66 -2.53
C THR A 121 -5.49 10.82 -1.80
N THR A 122 -4.59 11.62 -2.35
CA THR A 122 -3.30 11.96 -1.72
C THR A 122 -3.25 13.44 -1.40
N LEU A 123 -2.85 13.76 -0.17
CA LEU A 123 -2.55 15.12 0.26
C LEU A 123 -1.05 15.22 0.55
N ASN A 124 -0.34 16.13 -0.11
CA ASN A 124 1.08 16.36 0.13
C ASN A 124 1.28 17.48 1.19
N SER A 125 2.52 17.67 1.66
CA SER A 125 2.86 18.68 2.66
C SER A 125 2.75 20.13 2.16
N ALA A 126 2.76 20.34 0.84
CA ALA A 126 2.49 21.63 0.21
C ALA A 126 0.99 21.97 0.17
N GLY A 127 0.13 21.06 0.65
CA GLY A 127 -1.31 21.21 0.70
C GLY A 127 -2.04 20.79 -0.57
N ASP A 128 -1.35 20.26 -1.58
CA ASP A 128 -2.00 19.81 -2.81
C ASP A 128 -2.71 18.49 -2.58
N MET A 129 -4.00 18.48 -2.91
CA MET A 129 -4.82 17.29 -2.96
C MET A 129 -4.87 16.77 -4.39
N ALA A 130 -4.36 15.57 -4.64
CA ALA A 130 -4.22 14.97 -5.95
C ALA A 130 -4.85 13.57 -6.03
N THR A 131 -4.97 13.03 -7.24
CA THR A 131 -5.59 11.72 -7.48
C THR A 131 -4.92 10.58 -6.71
N CYS A 132 -3.62 10.36 -6.94
CA CYS A 132 -2.87 9.23 -6.40
C CYS A 132 -1.35 9.48 -6.42
N LEU A 133 -0.58 8.64 -5.71
CA LEU A 133 0.88 8.77 -5.61
C LEU A 133 1.63 8.72 -6.95
N PRO A 134 1.24 7.94 -7.98
CA PRO A 134 1.90 8.00 -9.28
C PRO A 134 1.80 9.34 -10.02
N TYR A 135 0.77 10.15 -9.72
CA TYR A 135 0.45 11.39 -10.44
C TYR A 135 0.38 12.62 -9.52
N TRP A 136 0.83 12.51 -8.28
CA TRP A 136 0.68 13.53 -7.25
C TRP A 136 1.35 14.87 -7.58
N ASP A 137 2.40 14.85 -8.40
CA ASP A 137 3.20 15.99 -8.81
C ASP A 137 2.81 16.54 -10.19
N LYS A 138 1.86 15.88 -10.87
CA LYS A 138 1.33 16.30 -12.18
C LYS A 138 0.13 17.20 -12.00
N GLN A 139 0.26 18.46 -12.40
CA GLN A 139 -0.75 19.50 -12.12
C GLN A 139 -2.14 19.20 -12.72
N GLU A 140 -2.18 18.45 -13.82
CA GLU A 140 -3.41 17.96 -14.44
C GLU A 140 -4.16 16.91 -13.61
N PHE A 141 -3.51 16.33 -12.59
CA PHE A 141 -4.08 15.38 -11.64
C PHE A 141 -4.26 15.96 -10.22
N VAL A 142 -3.97 17.24 -10.00
CA VAL A 142 -4.18 17.93 -8.73
C VAL A 142 -5.61 18.51 -8.68
N TYR A 143 -6.41 18.11 -7.70
CA TYR A 143 -7.78 18.60 -7.49
C TYR A 143 -7.81 20.05 -6.97
N GLY A 144 -6.88 20.42 -6.08
CA GLY A 144 -6.84 21.74 -5.44
C GLY A 144 -5.80 21.78 -4.33
N ASN A 145 -5.77 22.89 -3.57
CA ASN A 145 -4.82 23.07 -2.47
C ASN A 145 -5.55 23.53 -1.20
N ILE A 146 -5.36 22.81 -0.09
CA ILE A 146 -6.10 23.02 1.17
C ILE A 146 -5.76 24.36 1.87
N TYR A 147 -4.66 25.00 1.50
CA TYR A 147 -4.32 26.34 1.99
C TYR A 147 -5.04 27.46 1.20
N LYS A 148 -5.70 27.13 0.09
CA LYS A 148 -6.43 28.08 -0.76
C LYS A 148 -7.94 27.87 -0.74
N GLN A 149 -8.38 26.63 -0.54
CA GLN A 149 -9.78 26.21 -0.58
C GLN A 149 -10.02 25.16 0.50
N ASN A 150 -11.22 25.08 1.04
CA ASN A 150 -11.54 24.00 1.99
C ASN A 150 -11.75 22.66 1.25
N PHE A 151 -11.72 21.56 1.99
CA PHE A 151 -11.88 20.23 1.41
C PHE A 151 -13.17 20.07 0.60
N TYR A 152 -14.30 20.59 1.11
CA TYR A 152 -15.60 20.45 0.46
C TYR A 152 -15.62 21.14 -0.92
N GLU A 153 -15.03 22.33 -1.03
CA GLU A 153 -14.89 23.07 -2.29
C GLU A 153 -13.99 22.33 -3.28
N ILE A 154 -12.87 21.79 -2.83
CA ILE A 154 -11.95 21.00 -3.67
C ILE A 154 -12.66 19.73 -4.16
N TRP A 155 -13.33 19.02 -3.24
CA TRP A 155 -13.91 17.72 -3.50
C TRP A 155 -15.15 17.78 -4.41
N ASN A 156 -15.97 18.81 -4.27
CA ASN A 156 -17.16 19.03 -5.10
C ASN A 156 -16.91 19.99 -6.27
N GLY A 157 -15.69 20.51 -6.40
CA GLY A 157 -15.33 21.49 -7.43
C GLY A 157 -15.24 20.92 -8.84
N GLU A 158 -15.43 21.79 -9.83
CA GLU A 158 -15.39 21.43 -11.25
C GLU A 158 -14.05 20.81 -11.68
N LYS A 159 -12.93 21.26 -11.08
CA LYS A 159 -11.61 20.73 -11.41
C LYS A 159 -11.53 19.24 -11.11
N ARG A 160 -11.95 18.82 -9.91
CA ARG A 160 -12.01 17.40 -9.55
C ARG A 160 -13.01 16.65 -10.42
N ALA A 161 -14.18 17.21 -10.71
CA ALA A 161 -15.16 16.56 -11.58
C ALA A 161 -14.58 16.21 -12.96
N LYS A 162 -13.85 17.15 -13.59
CA LYS A 162 -13.17 16.95 -14.88
C LYS A 162 -12.08 15.86 -14.79
N ILE A 163 -11.28 15.88 -13.73
CA ILE A 163 -10.23 14.87 -13.51
C ILE A 163 -10.86 13.50 -13.28
N LYS A 164 -11.90 13.40 -12.46
CA LYS A 164 -12.65 12.15 -12.22
C LYS A 164 -13.16 11.57 -13.53
N THR A 165 -13.81 12.38 -14.37
CA THR A 165 -14.27 11.93 -15.69
C THR A 165 -13.11 11.40 -16.53
N PHE A 166 -11.96 12.07 -16.53
CA PHE A 166 -10.77 11.60 -17.23
C PHE A 166 -10.28 10.23 -16.70
N LEU A 167 -10.16 10.07 -15.38
CA LEU A 167 -9.73 8.80 -14.76
C LEU A 167 -10.68 7.63 -15.08
N GLU A 168 -11.97 7.92 -15.14
CA GLU A 168 -13.03 6.91 -15.29
C GLU A 168 -13.36 6.58 -16.76
N THR A 169 -12.82 7.33 -17.73
CA THR A 169 -13.19 7.14 -19.15
C THR A 169 -12.02 7.19 -20.13
N LYS A 170 -10.91 7.88 -19.81
CA LYS A 170 -9.82 8.16 -20.75
C LYS A 170 -8.45 7.68 -20.30
N LEU A 171 -8.21 7.61 -18.99
CA LEU A 171 -6.92 7.14 -18.48
C LEU A 171 -6.69 5.69 -18.89
N ASP A 172 -5.56 5.43 -19.55
CA ASP A 172 -5.09 4.07 -19.79
C ASP A 172 -4.47 3.51 -18.50
N VAL A 173 -5.22 2.65 -17.81
CA VAL A 173 -4.76 2.02 -16.57
C VAL A 173 -3.62 1.02 -16.80
N GLY A 174 -3.41 0.51 -18.02
CA GLY A 174 -2.27 -0.33 -18.37
C GLY A 174 -0.92 0.38 -18.21
N THR A 175 -0.91 1.71 -18.36
CA THR A 175 0.28 2.55 -18.13
C THR A 175 0.52 2.88 -16.66
N CYS A 176 -0.47 2.65 -15.79
CA CYS A 176 -0.34 2.95 -14.37
C CYS A 176 0.50 1.87 -13.68
N PRO A 177 1.27 2.21 -12.64
CA PRO A 177 2.09 1.21 -11.95
C PRO A 177 1.25 0.10 -11.34
N LYS A 178 1.70 -1.14 -11.53
CA LYS A 178 1.05 -2.34 -11.00
C LYS A 178 0.85 -2.22 -9.49
N ASN A 179 -0.26 -2.76 -8.99
CA ASN A 179 -0.60 -2.72 -7.56
C ASN A 179 -0.57 -1.30 -6.93
N CYS A 180 -1.00 -0.28 -7.69
CA CYS A 180 -1.16 1.08 -7.17
C CYS A 180 -2.17 1.11 -6.01
N ARG A 181 -2.12 2.16 -5.16
CA ARG A 181 -2.99 2.23 -3.98
C ARG A 181 -4.50 2.10 -4.28
N PRO A 182 -5.05 2.68 -5.38
CA PRO A 182 -6.45 2.47 -5.75
C PRO A 182 -6.78 1.08 -6.34
N ASN A 183 -5.80 0.18 -6.52
CA ASN A 183 -5.98 -1.06 -7.28
C ASN A 183 -7.05 -1.97 -6.70
N ALA A 184 -6.95 -2.31 -5.41
CA ALA A 184 -7.92 -3.17 -4.74
C ALA A 184 -9.34 -2.58 -4.75
N ILE A 185 -9.46 -1.24 -4.69
CA ILE A 185 -10.76 -0.57 -4.80
C ILE A 185 -11.32 -0.73 -6.22
N ASN A 186 -10.48 -0.57 -7.25
CA ASN A 186 -10.91 -0.75 -8.63
C ASN A 186 -11.31 -2.19 -8.95
N GLU A 187 -10.55 -3.18 -8.46
CA GLU A 187 -10.89 -4.60 -8.61
C GLU A 187 -12.26 -4.90 -8.00
N PHE A 188 -12.47 -4.47 -6.75
CA PHE A 188 -13.75 -4.61 -6.07
C PHE A 188 -14.90 -3.91 -6.80
N LEU A 189 -14.69 -2.67 -7.28
CA LEU A 189 -15.72 -1.93 -8.02
C LEU A 189 -16.02 -2.58 -9.37
N GLU A 190 -15.03 -3.16 -10.05
CA GLU A 190 -15.23 -3.88 -11.30
C GLU A 190 -16.09 -5.14 -11.08
N ASP A 191 -15.83 -5.91 -10.03
CA ASP A 191 -16.62 -7.09 -9.68
C ASP A 191 -18.09 -6.76 -9.39
N ILE A 192 -18.34 -5.61 -8.75
CA ILE A 192 -19.69 -5.09 -8.51
C ILE A 192 -20.36 -4.67 -9.82
N LEU A 193 -19.68 -3.86 -10.64
CA LEU A 193 -20.26 -3.27 -11.85
C LEU A 193 -20.54 -4.32 -12.93
N GLU A 194 -19.67 -5.33 -13.06
CA GLU A 194 -19.82 -6.44 -14.00
C GLU A 194 -20.74 -7.56 -13.44
N ALA A 195 -21.28 -7.40 -12.23
CA ALA A 195 -22.12 -8.39 -11.54
C ALA A 195 -21.52 -9.81 -11.50
N LYS A 196 -20.19 -9.92 -11.50
CA LYS A 196 -19.47 -11.21 -11.54
C LYS A 196 -19.71 -12.03 -10.27
N VAL A 197 -20.09 -11.38 -9.16
CA VAL A 197 -20.31 -12.03 -7.87
C VAL A 197 -21.78 -11.89 -7.45
N LYS A 198 -22.54 -12.98 -7.56
CA LYS A 198 -23.99 -12.99 -7.24
C LYS A 198 -24.31 -12.76 -5.75
N HIS A 199 -23.34 -12.89 -4.84
CA HIS A 199 -23.51 -12.80 -3.38
C HIS A 199 -22.31 -12.16 -2.65
N ILE A 200 -21.79 -11.03 -3.14
CA ILE A 200 -20.55 -10.43 -2.62
C ILE A 200 -20.59 -10.05 -1.12
N ASN A 201 -21.77 -9.85 -0.55
CA ASN A 201 -21.95 -9.46 0.86
C ASN A 201 -22.06 -10.65 1.83
N PHE A 202 -21.93 -11.90 1.36
CA PHE A 202 -22.08 -13.12 2.16
C PHE A 202 -20.76 -13.91 2.30
N ILE A 203 -19.63 -13.34 1.87
CA ILE A 203 -18.29 -13.93 1.92
C ILE A 203 -17.39 -13.02 2.76
#